data_AF-A0A225DQM7-F1
#
_entry.id   AF-A0A225DQM7-F1
#
_cell.length_a   1.000
_cell.length_b   1.000
_cell.length_c   1.000
_cell.angle_alpha   90.00
_cell.angle_beta   90.00
_cell.angle_gamma   90.00
#
_symmetry.space_group_name_H-M   'P 1'
#
loop_
_entity.id
_entity.type
_entity.pdbx_description
1 polymer ?
#
loop_
_entity_poly.entity_id
_entity_poly.type
_entity_poly.pdbx_seq_one_letter_code
_entity_poly.pdbx_strand_id
1 'polypeptide(L)'
;MPLTEIPSAGAAILGRLVEPNRPALSPETARAILGLGFGQVDRERMDELAAKSRIGSLTAAEQTEIEAYSRVGSLLGMLKSKARLSLRRHSKTNEKPEAE
;
A
#
# COMPACT_ATOMS: atom_id res chain seq x y z
N MET A 1 -2.28 -26.82 18.43
CA MET A 1 -2.49 -26.45 17.00
C MET A 1 -1.70 -25.18 16.75
N PRO A 2 -0.75 -25.15 15.80
CA PRO A 2 -0.16 -23.88 15.41
C PRO A 2 -1.12 -23.19 14.45
N LEU A 3 -1.60 -22.01 14.84
CA LEU A 3 -2.18 -21.07 13.91
C LEU A 3 -1.11 -20.80 12.85
N THR A 4 -1.38 -21.19 11.62
CA THR A 4 -0.55 -20.82 10.49
C THR A 4 -0.67 -19.31 10.37
N GLU A 5 0.24 -18.58 11.01
CA GLU A 5 0.58 -17.24 10.58
C GLU A 5 1.04 -17.39 9.14
N ILE A 6 0.11 -17.23 8.19
CA ILE A 6 0.47 -17.01 6.80
C ILE A 6 1.18 -15.66 6.82
N PRO A 7 2.51 -15.61 6.68
CA PRO A 7 3.15 -14.33 6.48
C PRO A 7 2.55 -13.81 5.18
N SER A 8 2.16 -12.54 5.15
CA SER A 8 1.55 -11.84 4.01
C SER A 8 2.29 -12.09 2.67
N ALA A 9 2.13 -13.26 2.07
CA ALA A 9 2.97 -13.73 0.97
C ALA A 9 2.80 -12.79 -0.22
N GLY A 10 1.59 -12.28 -0.43
CA GLY A 10 1.30 -11.22 -1.38
C GLY A 10 2.09 -9.93 -1.13
N ALA A 11 2.18 -9.46 0.12
CA ALA A 11 2.94 -8.25 0.45
C ALA A 11 4.44 -8.45 0.26
N ALA A 12 4.98 -9.62 0.63
CA ALA A 12 6.38 -9.97 0.38
C ALA A 12 6.70 -10.10 -1.13
N ILE A 13 5.80 -10.70 -1.90
CA ILE A 13 5.92 -10.80 -3.38
C ILE A 13 5.89 -9.40 -3.99
N LEU A 14 4.95 -8.56 -3.57
CA LEU A 14 4.84 -7.17 -4.05
C LEU A 14 6.04 -6.33 -3.62
N GLY A 15 6.57 -6.55 -2.42
CA GLY A 15 7.84 -5.97 -1.95
C GLY A 15 8.98 -6.19 -2.95
N ARG A 16 9.16 -7.42 -3.44
CA ARG A 16 10.16 -7.74 -4.47
C ARG A 16 9.90 -7.06 -5.82
N LEU A 17 8.63 -6.85 -6.17
CA LEU A 17 8.27 -6.15 -7.40
C LEU A 17 8.56 -4.64 -7.31
N VAL A 18 8.42 -4.05 -6.12
CA VAL A 18 8.63 -2.61 -5.90
C VAL A 18 10.06 -2.25 -5.51
N GLU A 19 11.01 -3.19 -5.62
CA GLU A 19 12.40 -2.99 -5.19
C GLU A 19 13.07 -1.76 -5.84
N PRO A 20 13.99 -1.08 -5.12
CA PRO A 20 14.72 0.07 -5.64
C PRO A 20 15.52 -0.23 -6.90
N ASN A 21 16.02 -1.45 -7.09
CA ASN A 21 16.82 -1.84 -8.26
C ASN A 21 15.99 -2.11 -9.53
N ARG A 22 14.66 -2.16 -9.43
CA ARG A 22 13.76 -2.24 -10.60
C ARG A 22 13.62 -0.88 -11.27
N PRO A 23 13.43 -0.82 -12.61
CA PRO A 23 13.23 0.43 -13.34
C PRO A 23 12.14 1.29 -12.67
N ALA A 24 12.36 2.61 -12.71
CA ALA A 24 11.42 3.55 -12.12
C ALA A 24 10.10 3.54 -12.91
N LEU A 25 8.98 3.70 -12.21
CA LEU A 25 7.69 3.93 -12.86
C LEU A 25 7.73 5.25 -13.61
N SER A 26 7.03 5.35 -14.74
CA SER A 26 6.86 6.62 -15.43
C SER A 26 6.22 7.65 -14.47
N PRO A 27 6.49 8.96 -14.65
CA PRO A 27 5.89 9.98 -13.80
C PRO A 27 4.35 9.95 -13.79
N GLU A 28 3.73 9.62 -14.93
CA GLU A 28 2.28 9.48 -15.06
C GLU A 28 1.74 8.33 -14.22
N THR A 29 2.28 7.12 -14.38
CA THR A 29 1.87 5.94 -13.60
C THR A 29 2.11 6.15 -12.10
N ALA A 30 3.22 6.78 -11.73
CA ALA A 30 3.50 7.09 -10.34
C ALA A 30 2.45 8.04 -9.74
N ARG A 31 2.03 9.09 -10.47
CA ARG A 31 0.97 10.00 -10.01
C ARG A 31 -0.39 9.30 -9.90
N ALA A 32 -0.74 8.46 -10.87
CA ALA A 32 -1.98 7.68 -10.84
C ALA A 32 -2.04 6.78 -9.58
N ILE A 33 -0.95 6.07 -9.26
CA ILE A 33 -0.86 5.23 -8.06
C ILE A 33 -0.98 6.05 -6.77
N LEU A 34 -0.43 7.26 -6.73
CA LEU A 34 -0.56 8.13 -5.55
C LEU A 34 -2.01 8.57 -5.30
N GLY A 35 -2.81 8.68 -6.35
CA GLY A 35 -4.24 8.99 -6.28
C GLY A 35 -5.13 7.84 -5.78
N LEU A 36 -4.64 6.59 -5.81
CA LEU A 36 -5.41 5.44 -5.32
C LEU A 36 -5.67 5.53 -3.80
N GLY A 37 -6.83 5.10 -3.36
CA GLY A 37 -7.20 5.09 -1.94
C GLY A 37 -8.53 4.39 -1.75
N PHE A 38 -8.86 4.10 -0.49
CA PHE A 38 -10.18 3.59 -0.14
C PHE A 38 -11.26 4.62 -0.50
N GLY A 39 -12.37 4.16 -1.09
CA GLY A 39 -13.53 4.98 -1.39
C GLY A 39 -14.25 5.41 -0.11
N GLN A 40 -15.29 6.24 -0.25
CA GLN A 40 -16.08 6.69 0.90
C GLN A 40 -16.73 5.53 1.65
N VAL A 41 -17.37 4.60 0.92
CA VAL A 41 -18.02 3.42 1.49
C VAL A 41 -17.05 2.57 2.29
N ASP A 42 -15.85 2.33 1.76
CA ASP A 42 -14.81 1.57 2.48
C ASP A 42 -14.33 2.30 3.73
N ARG A 43 -14.19 3.62 3.69
CA ARG A 43 -13.78 4.40 4.87
C ARG A 43 -14.83 4.37 5.97
N GLU A 44 -16.08 4.58 5.61
CA GLU A 44 -17.21 4.49 6.55
C GLU A 44 -17.25 3.09 7.19
N ARG A 45 -17.06 2.05 6.39
CA ARG A 45 -16.98 0.67 6.89
C ARG A 45 -15.80 0.43 7.81
N MET A 46 -14.61 0.93 7.45
CA MET A 46 -13.42 0.85 8.30
C MET A 46 -13.62 1.57 9.65
N ASP A 47 -14.30 2.71 9.65
CA ASP A 47 -14.59 3.49 10.85
C ASP A 47 -15.60 2.76 11.76
N GLU A 48 -16.65 2.17 11.20
CA GLU A 48 -17.60 1.32 11.94
C GLU A 48 -16.89 0.13 12.61
N LEU A 49 -16.04 -0.57 11.85
CA LEU A 49 -15.28 -1.71 12.33
C LEU A 49 -14.29 -1.29 13.43
N ALA A 50 -13.65 -0.13 13.28
CA ALA A 50 -12.78 0.42 14.32
C ALA A 50 -13.55 0.77 15.60
N ALA A 51 -14.77 1.32 15.49
CA ALA A 51 -15.64 1.58 16.63
C ALA A 51 -16.04 0.28 17.35
N LYS A 52 -16.45 -0.75 16.60
CA LYS A 52 -16.78 -2.08 17.13
C LYS A 52 -15.59 -2.77 17.81
N SER A 53 -14.40 -2.61 17.23
CA SER A 53 -13.14 -3.13 17.79
C SER A 53 -12.84 -2.56 19.18
N ARG A 54 -13.01 -1.24 19.35
CA ARG A 54 -12.75 -0.55 20.63
C ARG A 54 -13.60 -1.06 21.79
N ILE A 55 -14.83 -1.47 21.50
CA ILE A 55 -15.77 -2.00 22.50
C ILE A 55 -15.75 -3.53 22.57
N GLY A 56 -14.83 -4.20 21.85
CA GLY A 56 -14.69 -5.66 21.86
C GLY A 56 -15.86 -6.43 21.24
N SER A 57 -16.62 -5.79 20.34
CA SER A 57 -17.86 -6.35 19.78
C SER A 57 -17.73 -6.94 18.37
N LEU A 58 -16.51 -7.10 17.87
CA LEU A 58 -16.28 -7.67 16.54
C LEU A 58 -16.68 -9.13 16.47
N THR A 59 -17.47 -9.46 15.46
CA THR A 59 -17.68 -10.84 15.04
C THR A 59 -16.44 -11.40 14.35
N ALA A 60 -16.34 -12.73 14.24
CA ALA A 60 -15.24 -13.38 13.51
C ALA A 60 -15.18 -12.96 12.03
N ALA A 61 -16.33 -12.70 11.41
CA ALA A 61 -16.41 -12.20 10.04
C ALA A 61 -15.84 -10.78 9.93
N GLU A 62 -16.21 -9.90 10.86
CA GLU A 62 -15.72 -8.51 10.89
C GLU A 62 -14.22 -8.43 11.23
N GLN A 63 -13.72 -9.35 12.06
CA GLN A 63 -12.28 -9.48 12.31
C GLN A 63 -11.53 -9.81 11.01
N THR A 64 -12.05 -10.75 10.22
CA THR A 64 -11.50 -11.11 8.91
C THR A 64 -11.53 -9.92 7.94
N GLU A 65 -12.59 -9.11 8.00
CA GLU A 65 -12.77 -7.90 7.18
C GLU A 65 -11.74 -6.81 7.53
N ILE A 66 -11.52 -6.51 8.82
CA ILE A 66 -10.47 -5.58 9.27
C ILE A 66 -9.09 -6.02 8.81
N GLU A 67 -8.80 -7.31 8.91
CA GLU A 67 -7.53 -7.85 8.44
C GLU A 67 -7.38 -7.70 6.91
N ALA A 68 -8.47 -7.87 6.15
CA ALA A 68 -8.47 -7.64 4.71
C ALA A 68 -8.15 -6.17 4.38
N TYR A 69 -8.81 -5.22 5.04
CA TYR A 69 -8.51 -3.79 4.90
C TYR A 69 -7.05 -3.48 5.25
N SER A 70 -6.53 -4.07 6.33
CA SER A 70 -5.14 -3.88 6.77
C SER A 70 -4.13 -4.43 5.75
N ARG A 71 -4.41 -5.58 5.14
CA ARG A 71 -3.58 -6.17 4.08
C ARG A 71 -3.56 -5.30 2.82
N VAL A 72 -4.73 -4.83 2.38
CA VAL A 72 -4.84 -3.94 1.21
C VAL A 72 -4.17 -2.59 1.47
N GLY A 73 -4.33 -2.02 2.66
CA GLY A 73 -3.69 -0.77 3.06
C GLY A 73 -2.17 -0.87 3.06
N SER A 74 -1.62 -1.97 3.58
CA SER A 74 -0.18 -2.24 3.55
C SER A 74 0.36 -2.33 2.13
N LEU A 75 -0.36 -3.03 1.24
CA LEU A 75 -0.02 -3.11 -0.17
C LEU A 75 -0.03 -1.74 -0.86
N LEU A 76 -1.10 -0.98 -0.67
CA LEU A 76 -1.21 0.36 -1.22
C LEU A 76 -0.06 1.27 -0.73
N GLY A 77 0.32 1.16 0.54
CA GLY A 77 1.45 1.87 1.13
C GLY A 77 2.78 1.58 0.40
N MET A 78 3.05 0.31 0.08
CA MET A 78 4.26 -0.08 -0.67
C MET A 78 4.25 0.48 -2.10
N LEU A 79 3.13 0.37 -2.81
CA LEU A 79 2.98 0.92 -4.16
C LEU A 79 3.20 2.44 -4.17
N LYS A 80 2.58 3.17 -3.24
CA LYS A 80 2.77 4.61 -3.09
C LYS A 80 4.21 4.96 -2.73
N SER A 81 4.91 4.14 -1.94
CA SER A 81 6.33 4.33 -1.63
C SER A 81 7.20 4.28 -2.89
N LYS A 82 7.00 3.26 -3.74
CA LYS A 82 7.70 3.15 -5.04
C LYS A 82 7.36 4.26 -6.02
N ALA A 83 6.10 4.70 -6.05
CA ALA A 83 5.68 5.85 -6.85
C ALA A 83 6.43 7.12 -6.44
N ARG A 84 6.49 7.43 -5.13
CA ARG A 84 7.27 8.57 -4.62
C ARG A 84 8.76 8.46 -4.98
N LEU A 85 9.36 7.29 -4.80
CA LEU A 85 10.77 7.06 -5.16
C LEU A 85 11.01 7.23 -6.66
N SER A 86 10.08 6.77 -7.50
CA SER A 86 10.18 6.90 -8.95
C SER A 86 10.12 8.37 -9.38
N LEU A 87 9.21 9.17 -8.80
CA LEU A 87 9.14 10.61 -9.07
C LEU A 87 10.41 11.35 -8.64
N ARG A 88 10.97 11.04 -7.46
CA ARG A 88 12.23 11.63 -6.99
C ARG A 88 13.43 11.28 -7.87
N ARG A 89 13.44 10.12 -8.52
CA ARG A 89 14.50 9.74 -9.47
C ARG A 89 14.39 10.52 -10.77
N HIS A 90 13.18 10.67 -11.31
CA HIS A 90 12.94 11.45 -12.52
C HIS A 90 13.27 12.93 -12.33
N SER A 91 12.99 13.51 -11.15
CA SER A 91 13.38 14.90 -10.87
C SER A 91 14.90 15.08 -10.85
N LYS A 92 15.65 14.14 -10.25
CA LYS A 92 17.12 14.19 -10.24
C LYS A 92 17.77 13.99 -11.61
N THR A 93 17.14 13.22 -12.49
CA THR A 93 17.60 13.07 -13.88
C THR A 93 17.40 14.35 -14.69
N ASN A 94 16.33 15.11 -14.44
CA ASN A 94 16.10 16.41 -15.09
C ASN A 94 17.01 17.53 -14.55
N GLU A 95 17.59 17.38 -13.36
CA GLU A 95 18.47 18.38 -12.72
C GLU A 95 19.96 18.20 -13.03
N LYS A 96 20.36 17.16 -13.78
CA LYS A 96 21.76 16.96 -14.18
C LYS A 96 21.97 17.44 -15.63
N PRO A 97 22.27 18.73 -15.87
CA PRO A 97 22.78 19.14 -17.16
C PRO A 97 24.17 18.51 -17.35
N GLU A 98 24.46 18.13 -18.58
CA GLU A 98 25.78 17.71 -19.05
C GLU A 98 26.82 18.76 -18.61
N ALA A 99 27.74 18.33 -17.75
CA ALA A 99 29.02 19.01 -17.60
C ALA A 99 29.96 18.34 -18.60
N GLU A 100 30.34 19.16 -19.57
CA GLU A 100 31.42 19.02 -20.57
C GLU A 100 32.71 18.38 -20.03
#